data_AF-A0A9E7YSY0-F1
#
_entry.id   AF-A0A9E7YSY0-F1
#
_cell.length_a   1.000
_cell.length_b   1.000
_cell.length_c   1.000
_cell.angle_alpha   90.00
_cell.angle_beta   90.00
_cell.angle_gamma   90.00
#
_symmetry.space_group_name_H-M   'P 1'
#
loop_
_entity.id
_entity.type
_entity.pdbx_description
1 polymer ?
#
loop_
_entity_poly.entity_id
_entity_poly.type
_entity_poly.pdbx_seq_one_letter_code
_entity_poly.pdbx_strand_id
1 'polypeptide(L)'
;MFSILIPTWNNLPYLQLCIESIRRHSAFEHEIIVHVNEGTDGTLEWVRAQGLRHTWSKGNVGVCLALNDAARLATHDWILFMNDDMVCTPGWDRAFESAVRQVGDRFAYLAAQLIEPVDTGNVQVSVADFGTGPDNFNETGLLSYVASQPPLPDRDGFAVQPMLLNRRLWHLVGGYSIEFGPGMSSDDDFLMKLWLVGCRIFRVVGGSTIYHFGCSTTRRVRRNRGGREFLLKWGISQHEFTHGYVRATARAGAQALATVPHPGLVGRLKRLLYALRQYPTGDLRGWEPNLPAQLVVQPSDEAAGR
;
A
#
# COMPACT_ATOMS: atom_id res chain seq x y z
N MET A 1 12.49 12.40 6.72
CA MET A 1 11.18 12.86 6.23
C MET A 1 10.08 11.80 6.39
N PHE A 2 10.14 10.70 5.64
CA PHE A 2 9.16 9.59 5.70
C PHE A 2 9.88 8.29 6.02
N SER A 3 9.19 7.36 6.68
CA SER A 3 9.56 5.95 6.75
C SER A 3 8.88 5.21 5.58
N ILE A 4 9.64 4.88 4.55
CA ILE A 4 9.17 4.18 3.35
C ILE A 4 9.28 2.67 3.59
N LEU A 5 8.14 1.98 3.61
CA LEU A 5 8.04 0.53 3.78
C LEU A 5 7.88 -0.12 2.40
N ILE A 6 8.81 -1.02 2.06
CA ILE A 6 8.84 -1.70 0.76
C ILE A 6 8.88 -3.21 1.00
N PRO A 7 7.75 -3.93 0.86
CA PRO A 7 7.74 -5.38 0.85
C PRO A 7 8.18 -5.87 -0.53
N THR A 8 9.02 -6.89 -0.57
CA THR A 8 9.51 -7.51 -1.80
C THR A 8 9.48 -9.03 -1.70
N TRP A 9 9.32 -9.71 -2.83
CA TRP A 9 9.34 -11.18 -2.91
C TRP A 9 10.08 -11.66 -4.16
N ASN A 10 11.36 -11.98 -3.98
CA ASN A 10 12.28 -12.43 -5.03
C ASN A 10 12.15 -11.57 -6.30
N ASN A 11 12.39 -10.27 -6.16
CA ASN A 11 12.15 -9.26 -7.19
C ASN A 11 13.30 -8.23 -7.29
N LEU A 12 14.54 -8.69 -7.10
CA LEU A 12 15.72 -7.81 -6.94
C LEU A 12 15.85 -6.69 -8.00
N PRO A 13 15.70 -6.93 -9.32
CA PRO A 13 15.89 -5.86 -10.31
C PRO A 13 14.88 -4.71 -10.17
N TYR A 14 13.63 -5.03 -9.80
CA TYR A 14 12.61 -4.01 -9.54
C TYR A 14 12.95 -3.22 -8.26
N LEU A 15 13.28 -3.93 -7.18
CA LEU A 15 13.66 -3.30 -5.91
C LEU A 15 14.84 -2.34 -6.07
N GLN A 16 15.84 -2.73 -6.87
CA GLN A 16 16.99 -1.88 -7.20
C GLN A 16 16.55 -0.58 -7.87
N LEU A 17 15.73 -0.66 -8.92
CA LEU A 17 15.19 0.54 -9.59
C LEU A 17 14.36 1.40 -8.66
N CYS A 18 13.51 0.78 -7.83
CA CYS A 18 12.68 1.49 -6.86
C CYS A 18 13.54 2.30 -5.88
N ILE A 19 14.50 1.65 -5.21
CA ILE A 19 15.36 2.30 -4.22
C ILE A 19 16.27 3.34 -4.86
N GLU A 20 16.82 3.05 -6.03
CA GLU A 20 17.65 4.01 -6.77
C GLU A 20 16.84 5.26 -7.16
N SER A 21 15.60 5.09 -7.60
CA SER A 21 14.71 6.20 -7.93
C SER A 21 14.38 7.07 -6.72
N ILE A 22 14.14 6.46 -5.54
CA ILE A 22 13.96 7.19 -4.29
C ILE A 22 15.22 8.01 -3.99
N ARG A 23 16.41 7.40 -4.08
CA ARG A 23 17.68 8.10 -3.80
C ARG A 23 17.97 9.24 -4.77
N ARG A 24 17.65 9.08 -6.06
CA ARG A 24 17.95 10.06 -7.12
C ARG A 24 16.95 11.21 -7.20
N HIS A 25 15.66 10.91 -7.00
CA HIS A 25 14.58 11.84 -7.34
C HIS A 25 13.87 12.46 -6.14
N SER A 26 14.22 12.05 -4.91
CA SER A 26 13.72 12.69 -3.69
C SER A 26 14.47 13.98 -3.39
N ALA A 27 13.73 14.98 -2.93
CA ALA A 27 14.25 16.21 -2.38
C ALA A 27 14.69 16.10 -0.90
N PHE A 28 14.18 15.10 -0.19
CA PHE A 28 14.45 14.88 1.22
C PHE A 28 15.09 13.51 1.47
N GLU A 29 15.79 13.39 2.60
CA GLU A 29 16.24 12.09 3.06
C GLU A 29 15.08 11.32 3.74
N HIS A 30 14.94 10.05 3.34
CA HIS A 30 13.92 9.14 3.83
C HIS A 30 14.55 7.94 4.54
N GLU A 31 13.83 7.39 5.50
CA GLU A 31 14.16 6.08 6.06
C GLU A 31 13.55 5.01 5.16
N ILE A 32 14.38 4.18 4.52
CA ILE A 32 13.91 3.08 3.66
C ILE A 32 13.99 1.78 4.47
N ILE A 33 12.85 1.09 4.61
CA ILE A 33 12.71 -0.16 5.34
C ILE A 33 12.16 -1.22 4.40
N VAL A 34 12.92 -2.29 4.19
CA VAL A 34 12.55 -3.36 3.27
C VAL A 34 12.07 -4.59 4.06
N HIS A 35 10.93 -5.18 3.71
CA HIS A 35 10.63 -6.55 4.13
C HIS A 35 10.94 -7.51 2.99
N VAL A 36 11.91 -8.40 3.21
CA VAL A 36 12.29 -9.41 2.22
C VAL A 36 11.55 -10.71 2.52
N ASN A 37 10.59 -11.07 1.66
CA ASN A 37 10.02 -12.42 1.65
C ASN A 37 10.97 -13.36 0.91
N GLU A 38 11.41 -14.43 1.57
CA GLU A 38 12.34 -15.47 1.07
C GLU A 38 13.74 -14.97 0.75
N GLY A 39 13.89 -14.14 -0.28
CA GLY A 39 15.16 -13.56 -0.72
C GLY A 39 16.11 -14.54 -1.43
N THR A 40 15.60 -15.62 -2.01
CA THR A 40 16.42 -16.67 -2.67
C THR A 40 17.06 -16.23 -3.99
N ASP A 41 16.67 -15.07 -4.51
CA ASP A 41 17.22 -14.47 -5.73
C ASP A 41 18.42 -13.53 -5.46
N GLY A 42 18.92 -13.48 -4.23
CA GLY A 42 19.98 -12.56 -3.81
C GLY A 42 19.46 -11.24 -3.23
N THR A 43 18.13 -11.06 -3.12
CA THR A 43 17.53 -9.83 -2.58
C THR A 43 18.00 -9.55 -1.16
N LEU A 44 18.05 -10.56 -0.29
CA LEU A 44 18.42 -10.36 1.11
C LEU A 44 19.89 -9.93 1.27
N GLU A 45 20.78 -10.57 0.52
CA GLU A 45 22.21 -10.27 0.48
C GLU A 45 22.44 -8.85 -0.02
N TRP A 46 21.74 -8.47 -1.09
CA TRP A 46 21.83 -7.12 -1.64
C TRP A 46 21.31 -6.07 -0.64
N VAL A 47 20.14 -6.28 -0.03
CA VAL A 47 19.56 -5.37 0.98
C VAL A 47 20.53 -5.17 2.16
N ARG A 48 21.16 -6.24 2.64
CA ARG A 48 22.19 -6.19 3.70
C ARG A 48 23.43 -5.43 3.26
N ALA A 49 23.93 -5.69 2.06
CA ALA A 49 25.10 -5.00 1.51
C ALA A 49 24.86 -3.49 1.30
N GLN A 50 23.61 -3.08 1.05
CA GLN A 50 23.20 -1.68 0.97
C GLN A 50 23.08 -0.99 2.34
N GLY A 51 23.21 -1.72 3.45
CA GLY A 51 23.03 -1.18 4.80
C GLY A 51 21.59 -0.73 5.10
N LEU A 52 20.60 -1.27 4.38
CA LEU A 52 19.20 -0.89 4.55
C LEU A 52 18.60 -1.55 5.79
N ARG A 53 17.76 -0.80 6.52
CA ARG A 53 16.91 -1.39 7.57
C ARG A 53 15.98 -2.39 6.91
N HIS A 54 15.89 -3.57 7.49
CA HIS A 54 15.08 -4.62 6.89
C HIS A 54 14.51 -5.59 7.92
N THR A 55 13.42 -6.23 7.51
CA THR A 55 12.90 -7.45 8.11
C THR A 55 12.94 -8.56 7.06
N TRP A 56 12.88 -9.81 7.49
CA TRP A 56 12.98 -10.95 6.58
C TRP A 56 12.19 -12.15 7.11
N SER A 57 11.55 -12.86 6.19
CA SER A 57 10.91 -14.14 6.45
C SER A 57 11.48 -15.22 5.56
N LYS A 58 11.58 -16.45 6.08
CA LYS A 58 12.11 -17.60 5.34
C LYS A 58 11.24 -17.99 4.13
N GLY A 59 9.94 -17.73 4.23
CA GLY A 59 8.93 -17.94 3.17
C GLY A 59 8.17 -16.66 2.85
N ASN A 60 7.31 -16.69 1.84
CA ASN A 60 6.40 -15.59 1.54
C ASN A 60 5.24 -15.51 2.56
N VAL A 61 5.32 -14.57 3.49
CA VAL A 61 4.32 -14.36 4.55
C VAL A 61 3.16 -13.44 4.12
N GLY A 62 3.23 -12.92 2.89
CA GLY A 62 2.24 -12.01 2.32
C GLY A 62 2.38 -10.56 2.81
N VAL A 63 1.69 -9.66 2.13
CA VAL A 63 1.86 -8.19 2.31
C VAL A 63 1.45 -7.70 3.70
N CYS A 64 0.41 -8.28 4.29
CA CYS A 64 -0.12 -7.81 5.57
C CYS A 64 0.89 -8.02 6.71
N LEU A 65 1.49 -9.20 6.81
CA LEU A 65 2.51 -9.50 7.81
C LEU A 65 3.81 -8.76 7.49
N ALA A 66 4.24 -8.77 6.23
CA ALA A 66 5.44 -8.07 5.78
C ALA A 66 5.44 -6.58 6.16
N LEU A 67 4.33 -5.87 5.87
CA LEU A 67 4.22 -4.45 6.19
C LEU A 67 4.06 -4.17 7.68
N ASN A 68 3.32 -5.01 8.41
CA ASN A 68 3.21 -4.87 9.86
C ASN A 68 4.58 -5.05 10.54
N ASP A 69 5.37 -6.01 10.10
CA ASP A 69 6.72 -6.26 10.61
C ASP A 69 7.68 -5.13 10.22
N ALA A 70 7.67 -4.66 8.97
CA ALA A 70 8.47 -3.51 8.55
C ALA A 70 8.10 -2.23 9.31
N ALA A 71 6.80 -1.97 9.52
CA ALA A 71 6.32 -0.78 10.21
C ALA A 71 6.82 -0.66 11.65
N ARG A 72 7.22 -1.77 12.30
CA ARG A 72 7.79 -1.73 13.66
C ARG A 72 9.14 -1.00 13.70
N LEU A 73 9.85 -0.96 12.59
CA LEU A 73 11.16 -0.32 12.46
C LEU A 73 11.05 1.17 12.10
N ALA A 74 9.85 1.65 11.75
CA ALA A 74 9.61 3.02 11.31
C ALA A 74 9.78 4.02 12.46
N THR A 75 10.64 5.02 12.25
CA THR A 75 10.94 6.04 13.26
C THR A 75 10.33 7.41 12.96
N HIS A 76 9.99 7.70 11.70
CA HIS A 76 9.39 8.98 11.32
C HIS A 76 7.89 9.03 11.65
N ASP A 77 7.33 10.24 11.72
CA ASP A 77 5.90 10.46 12.02
C ASP A 77 4.98 10.09 10.85
N TRP A 78 5.53 9.85 9.67
CA TRP A 78 4.78 9.53 8.46
C TRP A 78 5.36 8.27 7.82
N ILE A 79 4.47 7.31 7.56
CA ILE A 79 4.76 6.05 6.91
C ILE A 79 4.26 6.12 5.47
N LEU A 80 5.13 5.77 4.52
CA LEU A 80 4.79 5.59 3.12
C LEU A 80 4.89 4.10 2.78
N PHE A 81 3.80 3.46 2.39
CA PHE A 81 3.89 2.14 1.77
C PHE A 81 4.10 2.31 0.26
N MET A 82 5.12 1.65 -0.28
CA MET A 82 5.47 1.63 -1.69
C MET A 82 5.72 0.19 -2.16
N ASN A 83 5.23 -0.16 -3.35
CA ASN A 83 5.54 -1.44 -3.97
C ASN A 83 6.96 -1.41 -4.55
N ASP A 84 7.61 -2.57 -4.59
CA ASP A 84 8.98 -2.71 -5.10
C ASP A 84 9.11 -2.50 -6.61
N ASP A 85 7.99 -2.42 -7.34
CA ASP A 85 7.89 -2.16 -8.78
C ASP A 85 7.42 -0.74 -9.12
N MET A 86 7.76 0.23 -8.25
CA MET A 86 7.48 1.65 -8.45
C MET A 86 8.76 2.47 -8.63
N VAL A 87 8.71 3.48 -9.51
CA VAL A 87 9.82 4.40 -9.79
C VAL A 87 9.38 5.83 -9.51
N CYS A 88 10.05 6.49 -8.57
CA CYS A 88 9.80 7.88 -8.21
C CYS A 88 10.28 8.84 -9.30
N THR A 89 9.61 9.99 -9.42
CA THR A 89 10.00 11.06 -10.35
C THR A 89 10.31 12.36 -9.59
N PRO A 90 11.11 13.29 -10.14
CA PRO A 90 11.52 14.50 -9.42
C PRO A 90 10.34 15.28 -8.82
N GLY A 91 10.44 15.62 -7.54
CA GLY A 91 9.44 16.43 -6.83
C GLY A 91 8.30 15.64 -6.17
N TRP A 92 8.29 14.32 -6.29
CA TRP A 92 7.25 13.46 -5.72
C TRP A 92 7.06 13.68 -4.21
N ASP A 93 8.16 13.72 -3.46
CA ASP A 93 8.18 13.87 -2.01
C ASP A 93 7.92 15.30 -1.55
N ARG A 94 8.30 16.32 -2.33
CA ARG A 94 7.89 17.73 -2.11
C ARG A 94 6.39 17.91 -2.20
N ALA A 95 5.75 17.25 -3.17
CA ALA A 95 4.31 17.31 -3.31
C ALA A 95 3.61 16.66 -2.11
N PHE A 96 4.09 15.50 -1.66
CA PHE A 96 3.61 14.90 -0.42
C PHE A 96 3.84 15.76 0.82
N GLU A 97 5.02 16.39 0.94
CA GLU A 97 5.34 17.29 2.04
C GLU A 97 4.36 18.47 2.12
N SER A 98 4.08 19.10 0.99
CA SER A 98 3.11 20.18 0.88
C SER A 98 1.71 19.71 1.26
N ALA A 99 1.29 18.54 0.77
CA ALA A 99 0.00 17.95 1.12
C ALA A 99 -0.10 17.65 2.63
N VAL A 100 0.96 17.12 3.24
CA VAL A 100 1.07 16.91 4.70
C VAL A 100 0.87 18.22 5.47
N ARG A 101 1.53 19.31 5.05
CA ARG A 101 1.34 20.63 5.68
C ARG A 101 -0.10 21.13 5.57
N GLN A 102 -0.75 20.90 4.43
CA GLN A 102 -2.14 21.33 4.20
C GLN A 102 -3.16 20.52 5.00
N VAL A 103 -2.92 19.22 5.22
CA VAL A 103 -3.83 18.41 6.06
C VAL A 103 -3.71 18.77 7.53
N GLY A 104 -2.52 19.18 7.99
CA GLY A 104 -2.27 19.53 9.40
C GLY A 104 -2.45 18.33 10.32
N ASP A 105 -3.11 18.52 11.46
CA ASP A 105 -3.34 17.46 12.46
C ASP A 105 -4.44 16.46 12.09
N ARG A 106 -5.09 16.63 10.94
CA ARG A 106 -6.18 15.75 10.50
C ARG A 106 -5.62 14.42 10.02
N PHE A 107 -6.33 13.33 10.33
CA PHE A 107 -6.05 12.05 9.69
C PHE A 107 -6.33 12.12 8.20
N ALA A 108 -5.33 11.74 7.42
CA ALA A 108 -5.37 11.70 5.98
C ALA A 108 -4.70 10.43 5.46
N TYR A 109 -5.28 9.91 4.39
CA TYR A 109 -4.69 8.96 3.47
C TYR A 109 -4.31 9.74 2.21
N LEU A 110 -3.01 9.92 1.99
CA LEU A 110 -2.47 10.59 0.81
C LEU A 110 -1.86 9.54 -0.10
N ALA A 111 -2.03 9.66 -1.41
CA ALA A 111 -1.48 8.75 -2.39
C ALA A 111 -0.83 9.51 -3.54
N ALA A 112 0.07 8.85 -4.27
CA ALA A 112 0.68 9.44 -5.45
C ALA A 112 -0.23 9.29 -6.68
N GLN A 113 -0.06 10.18 -7.65
CA GLN A 113 -0.52 9.97 -9.01
C GLN A 113 0.34 8.88 -9.66
N LEU A 114 -0.29 7.78 -10.07
CA LEU A 114 0.38 6.72 -10.79
C LEU A 114 0.32 6.91 -12.31
N ILE A 115 1.40 6.50 -12.97
CA ILE A 115 1.45 6.22 -14.41
C ILE A 115 1.71 4.72 -14.56
N GLU A 116 0.92 4.04 -15.39
CA GLU A 116 1.08 2.61 -15.69
C GLU A 116 1.27 2.39 -17.21
N PRO A 117 2.03 1.36 -17.63
CA PRO A 117 2.30 1.10 -19.05
C PRO A 117 1.09 0.57 -19.82
N VAL A 118 0.11 -0.03 -19.14
CA VAL A 118 -0.98 -0.77 -19.77
C VAL A 118 -2.32 -0.24 -19.30
N ASP A 119 -3.22 0.04 -20.24
CA ASP A 119 -4.60 0.38 -19.92
C ASP A 119 -5.36 -0.87 -19.43
N THR A 120 -5.61 -0.91 -18.12
CA THR A 120 -6.40 -1.94 -17.46
C THR A 120 -7.83 -1.49 -17.17
N GLY A 121 -8.22 -0.29 -17.62
CA GLY A 121 -9.47 0.38 -17.25
C GLY A 121 -9.44 1.01 -15.86
N ASN A 122 -8.28 1.06 -15.19
CA ASN A 122 -8.13 1.70 -13.90
C ASN A 122 -8.15 3.23 -14.03
N VAL A 123 -9.31 3.83 -13.78
CA VAL A 123 -9.52 5.30 -13.85
C VAL A 123 -8.70 6.12 -12.84
N GLN A 124 -7.98 5.46 -11.93
CA GLN A 124 -7.19 6.11 -10.89
C GLN A 124 -5.76 6.43 -11.38
N VAL A 125 -5.30 5.80 -12.46
CA VAL A 125 -3.95 5.99 -13.02
C VAL A 125 -4.01 6.71 -14.36
N SER A 126 -2.89 7.28 -14.76
CA SER A 126 -2.66 7.71 -16.15
C SER A 126 -1.96 6.57 -16.91
N VAL A 127 -2.18 6.48 -18.22
CA VAL A 127 -1.56 5.44 -19.04
C VAL A 127 -0.53 6.05 -19.98
N ALA A 128 0.73 5.62 -19.83
CA ALA A 128 1.83 5.95 -20.73
C ALA A 128 2.93 4.90 -20.56
N ASP A 129 3.41 4.34 -21.66
CA ASP A 129 4.40 3.25 -21.64
C ASP A 129 5.83 3.78 -21.64
N PHE A 130 6.54 3.52 -20.54
CA PHE A 130 7.97 3.76 -20.40
C PHE A 130 8.72 2.46 -20.07
N GLY A 131 8.17 1.32 -20.45
CA GLY A 131 8.69 -0.01 -20.16
C GLY A 131 7.76 -0.79 -19.23
N THR A 132 7.67 -2.10 -19.47
CA THR A 132 6.85 -3.04 -18.70
C THR A 132 7.65 -3.81 -17.65
N GLY A 133 8.97 -3.58 -17.58
CA GLY A 133 9.83 -4.10 -16.53
C GLY A 133 11.23 -3.48 -16.56
N PRO A 134 12.13 -3.93 -15.68
CA PRO A 134 13.48 -3.37 -15.53
C PRO A 134 14.29 -3.44 -16.81
N ASP A 135 14.16 -4.51 -17.58
CA ASP A 135 14.97 -4.78 -18.77
C ASP A 135 14.67 -3.81 -19.94
N ASN A 136 13.51 -3.17 -19.94
CA ASN A 136 13.08 -2.25 -21.01
C ASN A 136 12.66 -0.87 -20.48
N PHE A 137 13.03 -0.53 -19.24
CA PHE A 137 12.62 0.72 -18.63
C PHE A 137 13.32 1.94 -19.29
N ASN A 138 12.52 2.86 -19.83
CA ASN A 138 12.95 4.09 -20.45
C ASN A 138 12.81 5.27 -19.47
N GLU A 139 13.75 5.37 -18.53
CA GLU A 139 13.75 6.42 -17.51
C GLU A 139 13.78 7.82 -18.15
N THR A 140 14.64 8.05 -19.14
CA THR A 140 14.75 9.36 -19.82
C THR A 140 13.43 9.79 -20.44
N GLY A 141 12.70 8.85 -21.05
CA GLY A 141 11.36 9.08 -21.60
C GLY A 141 10.35 9.46 -20.53
N LEU A 142 10.31 8.72 -19.42
CA LEU A 142 9.44 9.02 -18.28
C LEU A 142 9.71 10.43 -17.73
N LEU A 143 10.96 10.76 -17.47
CA LEU A 143 11.35 12.06 -16.92
C LEU A 143 11.00 13.21 -17.87
N SER A 144 11.22 13.02 -19.17
CA SER A 144 10.84 14.01 -20.20
C SER A 144 9.32 14.19 -20.26
N TYR A 145 8.56 13.11 -20.15
CA TYR A 145 7.10 13.14 -20.16
C TYR A 145 6.53 13.88 -18.95
N VAL A 146 7.04 13.60 -17.75
CA VAL A 146 6.62 14.27 -16.51
C VAL A 146 7.00 15.75 -16.55
N ALA A 147 8.21 16.09 -17.00
CA ALA A 147 8.64 17.49 -17.12
C ALA A 147 7.87 18.28 -18.18
N SER A 148 7.30 17.60 -19.18
CA SER A 148 6.53 18.24 -20.26
C SER A 148 5.10 18.64 -19.85
N GLN A 149 4.64 18.20 -18.68
CA GLN A 149 3.27 18.41 -18.22
C GLN A 149 3.21 19.19 -16.91
N PRO A 150 2.21 20.05 -16.72
CA PRO A 150 1.96 20.63 -15.41
C PRO A 150 1.54 19.53 -14.42
N PRO A 151 1.83 19.70 -13.12
CA PRO A 151 1.28 18.85 -12.08
C PRO A 151 -0.25 18.73 -12.20
N LEU A 152 -0.76 17.51 -12.01
CA LEU A 152 -2.22 17.32 -11.96
C LEU A 152 -2.79 17.94 -10.68
N PRO A 153 -4.05 18.37 -10.68
CA PRO A 153 -4.71 18.79 -9.44
C PRO A 153 -4.90 17.59 -8.50
N ASP A 154 -4.93 17.87 -7.21
CA ASP A 154 -5.30 16.87 -6.20
C ASP A 154 -6.71 16.33 -6.46
N ARG A 155 -6.89 15.01 -6.25
CA ARG A 155 -8.18 14.33 -6.42
C ARG A 155 -8.58 13.65 -5.12
N ASP A 156 -9.63 14.14 -4.50
CA ASP A 156 -10.23 13.51 -3.33
C ASP A 156 -11.13 12.32 -3.72
N GLY A 157 -11.38 11.43 -2.76
CA GLY A 157 -12.25 10.26 -2.92
C GLY A 157 -11.58 9.05 -3.55
N PHE A 158 -10.25 9.03 -3.58
CA PHE A 158 -9.44 7.95 -4.13
C PHE A 158 -8.46 7.42 -3.09
N ALA A 159 -8.25 6.11 -3.11
CA ALA A 159 -7.27 5.43 -2.28
C ALA A 159 -6.52 4.44 -3.17
N VAL A 160 -5.28 4.80 -3.49
CA VAL A 160 -4.32 3.98 -4.25
C VAL A 160 -3.01 3.91 -3.50
N GLN A 161 -2.16 2.99 -3.92
CA GLN A 161 -0.75 2.95 -3.50
C GLN A 161 0.09 3.73 -4.51
N PRO A 162 1.29 4.22 -4.16
CA PRO A 162 1.85 4.23 -2.81
C PRO A 162 1.05 5.14 -1.89
N MET A 163 0.95 4.77 -0.61
CA MET A 163 0.10 5.44 0.37
C MET A 163 0.92 6.03 1.52
N LEU A 164 0.68 7.30 1.83
CA LEU A 164 1.30 8.07 2.89
C LEU A 164 0.26 8.38 3.97
N LEU A 165 0.59 8.05 5.22
CA LEU A 165 -0.26 8.31 6.38
C LEU A 165 0.57 8.51 7.64
N ASN A 166 -0.03 9.15 8.64
CA ASN A 166 0.65 9.39 9.91
C ASN A 166 0.88 8.05 10.65
N ARG A 167 2.10 7.81 11.15
CA ARG A 167 2.47 6.59 11.87
C ARG A 167 1.57 6.32 13.08
N ARG A 168 1.10 7.36 13.77
CA ARG A 168 0.10 7.21 14.84
C ARG A 168 -1.18 6.58 14.33
N LEU A 169 -1.64 6.95 13.14
CA LEU A 169 -2.86 6.40 12.54
C LEU A 169 -2.67 4.91 12.21
N TRP A 170 -1.51 4.51 11.68
CA TRP A 170 -1.16 3.09 11.47
C TRP A 170 -1.31 2.27 12.75
N HIS A 171 -0.69 2.73 13.84
CA HIS A 171 -0.74 2.03 15.13
C HIS A 171 -2.13 2.06 15.76
N LEU A 172 -2.86 3.18 15.65
CA LEU A 172 -4.20 3.35 16.20
C LEU A 172 -5.18 2.29 15.67
N VAL A 173 -5.05 1.91 14.39
CA VAL A 173 -5.92 0.91 13.76
C VAL A 173 -5.31 -0.50 13.69
N GLY A 174 -4.11 -0.68 14.24
CA GLY A 174 -3.40 -1.96 14.27
C GLY A 174 -2.87 -2.43 12.90
N GLY A 175 -2.44 -1.53 12.03
CA GLY A 175 -1.80 -1.87 10.74
C GLY A 175 -2.73 -2.61 9.77
N TYR A 176 -2.20 -3.53 8.96
CA TYR A 176 -3.02 -4.42 8.12
C TYR A 176 -3.55 -5.61 8.92
N SER A 177 -4.79 -6.04 8.62
CA SER A 177 -5.38 -7.21 9.26
C SER A 177 -4.85 -8.50 8.62
N ILE A 178 -4.25 -9.37 9.43
CA ILE A 178 -3.52 -10.55 8.94
C ILE A 178 -4.45 -11.60 8.30
N GLU A 179 -5.72 -11.64 8.68
CA GLU A 179 -6.71 -12.56 8.13
C GLU A 179 -7.00 -12.33 6.64
N PHE A 180 -6.70 -11.14 6.10
CA PHE A 180 -6.80 -10.84 4.66
C PHE A 180 -5.59 -11.33 3.85
N GLY A 181 -4.67 -12.07 4.48
CA GLY A 181 -3.56 -12.71 3.79
C GLY A 181 -4.02 -13.64 2.65
N PRO A 182 -3.30 -13.69 1.52
CA PRO A 182 -2.02 -13.01 1.26
C PRO A 182 -2.14 -11.58 0.69
N GLY A 183 -3.34 -10.98 0.67
CA GLY A 183 -3.47 -9.54 0.39
C GLY A 183 -4.79 -9.06 -0.25
N MET A 184 -5.64 -9.92 -0.83
CA MET A 184 -6.83 -9.39 -1.51
C MET A 184 -7.76 -8.75 -0.48
N SER A 185 -8.14 -7.50 -0.75
CA SER A 185 -9.00 -6.68 0.11
C SER A 185 -8.40 -6.29 1.45
N SER A 186 -7.11 -6.51 1.65
CA SER A 186 -6.37 -5.95 2.78
C SER A 186 -6.40 -4.42 2.76
N ASP A 187 -6.27 -3.81 1.57
CA ASP A 187 -6.42 -2.37 1.37
C ASP A 187 -7.82 -1.89 1.75
N ASP A 188 -8.88 -2.54 1.25
CA ASP A 188 -10.26 -2.17 1.58
C ASP A 188 -10.51 -2.24 3.09
N ASP A 189 -10.06 -3.31 3.74
CA ASP A 189 -10.15 -3.49 5.19
C ASP A 189 -9.42 -2.37 5.94
N PHE A 190 -8.21 -2.03 5.51
CA PHE A 190 -7.44 -0.96 6.11
C PHE A 190 -8.17 0.39 5.98
N LEU A 191 -8.68 0.72 4.79
CA LEU A 191 -9.48 1.93 4.56
C LEU A 191 -10.73 1.98 5.45
N MET A 192 -11.42 0.86 5.67
CA MET A 192 -12.55 0.79 6.60
C MET A 192 -12.11 1.12 8.03
N LYS A 193 -10.96 0.60 8.49
CA LYS A 193 -10.44 0.93 9.82
C LYS A 193 -10.08 2.41 9.95
N LEU A 194 -9.44 2.99 8.92
CA LEU A 194 -9.15 4.44 8.88
C LEU A 194 -10.44 5.26 8.95
N TRP A 195 -11.48 4.84 8.23
CA TRP A 195 -12.79 5.49 8.25
C TRP A 195 -13.41 5.47 9.66
N LEU A 196 -13.39 4.33 10.34
CA LEU A 196 -14.00 4.20 11.67
C LEU A 196 -13.35 5.10 12.73
N VAL A 197 -12.05 5.41 12.59
CA VAL A 197 -11.34 6.33 13.50
C VAL A 197 -11.36 7.80 13.04
N GLY A 198 -12.18 8.14 12.05
CA GLY A 198 -12.45 9.52 11.65
C GLY A 198 -11.61 10.05 10.49
N CYS A 199 -10.82 9.22 9.79
CA CYS A 199 -10.14 9.65 8.56
C CYS A 199 -11.17 9.93 7.45
N ARG A 200 -11.19 11.16 6.93
CA ARG A 200 -12.11 11.61 5.87
C ARG A 200 -11.39 12.25 4.68
N ILE A 201 -10.06 12.26 4.70
CA ILE A 201 -9.24 12.76 3.61
C ILE A 201 -8.63 11.54 2.93
N PHE A 202 -9.10 11.22 1.74
CA PHE A 202 -8.56 10.18 0.86
C PHE A 202 -8.20 10.86 -0.46
N ARG A 203 -6.93 11.17 -0.63
CA ARG A 203 -6.46 12.11 -1.66
C ARG A 203 -5.34 11.52 -2.48
N VAL A 204 -5.48 11.57 -3.79
CA VAL A 204 -4.34 11.49 -4.71
C VAL A 204 -3.74 12.88 -4.83
N VAL A 205 -2.47 13.01 -4.44
CA VAL A 205 -1.67 14.23 -4.54
C VAL A 205 -1.18 14.32 -5.97
N GLY A 206 -1.80 15.21 -6.76
CA GLY A 206 -1.61 15.22 -8.22
C GLY A 206 -0.22 15.68 -8.66
N GLY A 207 0.51 16.39 -7.79
CA GLY A 207 1.92 16.74 -8.01
C GLY A 207 2.92 15.67 -7.61
N SER A 208 2.49 14.57 -6.97
CA SER A 208 3.36 13.44 -6.66
C SER A 208 3.22 12.36 -7.72
N THR A 209 4.07 12.39 -8.75
CA THR A 209 3.99 11.43 -9.85
C THR A 209 4.96 10.25 -9.66
N ILE A 210 4.45 9.03 -9.77
CA ILE A 210 5.22 7.79 -9.63
C ILE A 210 4.85 6.84 -10.77
N TYR A 211 5.85 6.21 -11.38
CA TYR A 211 5.63 5.19 -12.40
C TYR A 211 5.49 3.82 -11.73
N HIS A 212 4.54 3.01 -12.18
CA HIS A 212 4.28 1.68 -11.65
C HIS A 212 4.24 0.69 -12.80
N PHE A 213 5.13 -0.30 -12.79
CA PHE A 213 5.24 -1.27 -13.87
C PHE A 213 4.00 -2.18 -13.99
N GLY A 214 3.25 -2.33 -12.89
CA GLY A 214 2.03 -3.12 -12.84
C GLY A 214 2.29 -4.60 -12.51
N CYS A 215 2.35 -4.89 -11.21
CA CYS A 215 2.05 -6.19 -10.62
C CYS A 215 2.78 -7.41 -11.22
N SER A 216 4.11 -7.45 -11.08
CA SER A 216 4.93 -8.62 -11.42
C SER A 216 4.77 -9.78 -10.41
N THR A 217 4.36 -9.50 -9.17
CA THR A 217 4.33 -10.48 -8.08
C THR A 217 2.92 -11.00 -7.75
N THR A 218 1.86 -10.20 -7.90
CA THR A 218 0.48 -10.62 -7.58
C THR A 218 -0.03 -11.76 -8.45
N ARG A 219 0.53 -11.94 -9.66
CA ARG A 219 0.25 -13.09 -10.53
C ARG A 219 0.72 -14.42 -9.93
N ARG A 220 1.71 -14.41 -9.04
CA ARG A 220 2.30 -15.59 -8.39
C ARG A 220 1.58 -15.98 -7.10
N VAL A 221 0.73 -15.11 -6.57
CA VAL A 221 0.09 -15.29 -5.26
C VAL A 221 -1.26 -16.01 -5.39
N ARG A 222 -1.50 -17.01 -4.52
CA ARG A 222 -2.81 -17.66 -4.41
C ARG A 222 -3.87 -16.65 -3.93
N ARG A 223 -4.93 -16.45 -4.71
CA ARG A 223 -6.00 -15.52 -4.35
C ARG A 223 -6.93 -16.09 -3.27
N ASN A 224 -7.08 -15.41 -2.13
CA ASN A 224 -8.15 -15.62 -1.14
C ASN A 224 -9.47 -14.95 -1.59
N ARG A 225 -10.56 -15.20 -0.87
CA ARG A 225 -11.87 -14.58 -1.10
C ARG A 225 -12.04 -13.31 -0.26
N GLY A 226 -11.08 -12.39 -0.37
CA GLY A 226 -11.03 -11.14 0.41
C GLY A 226 -12.34 -10.34 0.43
N GLY A 227 -13.10 -10.31 -0.68
CA GLY A 227 -14.40 -9.62 -0.69
C GLY A 227 -15.54 -10.32 0.03
N ARG A 228 -15.48 -11.63 0.18
CA ARG A 228 -16.39 -12.35 1.06
C ARG A 228 -16.02 -12.10 2.52
N GLU A 229 -14.73 -12.14 2.83
CA GLU A 229 -14.20 -11.87 4.17
C GLU A 229 -14.53 -10.45 4.63
N PHE A 230 -14.25 -9.44 3.80
CA PHE A 230 -14.62 -8.05 4.03
C PHE A 230 -16.12 -7.89 4.35
N LEU A 231 -16.98 -8.50 3.53
CA LEU A 231 -18.43 -8.42 3.72
C LEU A 231 -18.88 -9.11 5.01
N LEU A 232 -18.27 -10.23 5.39
CA LEU A 232 -18.62 -10.93 6.63
C LEU A 232 -18.12 -10.17 7.88
N LYS A 233 -16.91 -9.60 7.82
CA LYS A 233 -16.28 -8.80 8.89
C LYS A 233 -17.02 -7.49 9.11
N TRP A 234 -17.21 -6.68 8.07
CA TRP A 234 -17.73 -5.32 8.17
C TRP A 234 -19.23 -5.19 7.91
N GLY A 235 -19.85 -6.24 7.36
CA GLY A 235 -21.28 -6.24 7.07
C GLY A 235 -21.72 -5.42 5.85
N ILE A 236 -20.77 -4.79 5.14
CA ILE A 236 -20.94 -4.00 3.92
C ILE A 236 -19.97 -4.50 2.84
N SER A 237 -20.34 -4.42 1.56
CA SER A 237 -19.41 -4.81 0.49
C SER A 237 -18.36 -3.74 0.22
N GLN A 238 -17.21 -4.12 -0.33
CA GLN A 238 -16.17 -3.16 -0.75
C GLN A 238 -16.72 -2.10 -1.69
N HIS A 239 -17.55 -2.50 -2.65
CA HIS A 239 -18.14 -1.59 -3.62
C HIS A 239 -19.04 -0.55 -2.93
N GLU A 240 -19.94 -0.98 -2.03
CA GLU A 240 -20.79 -0.07 -1.27
C GLU A 240 -19.96 0.88 -0.39
N PHE A 241 -18.91 0.36 0.26
CA PHE A 241 -18.02 1.19 1.08
C PHE A 241 -17.24 2.21 0.24
N THR A 242 -16.50 1.74 -0.77
CA THR A 242 -15.64 2.60 -1.60
C THR A 242 -16.45 3.63 -2.38
N HIS A 243 -17.60 3.28 -2.97
CA HIS A 243 -18.42 4.24 -3.72
C HIS A 243 -19.29 5.11 -2.82
N GLY A 244 -19.86 4.55 -1.75
CA GLY A 244 -20.77 5.27 -0.86
C GLY A 244 -20.07 6.19 0.14
N TYR A 245 -18.82 5.90 0.47
CA TYR A 245 -18.08 6.58 1.54
C TYR A 245 -16.77 7.18 1.05
N VAL A 246 -15.82 6.38 0.55
CA VAL A 246 -14.50 6.88 0.11
C VAL A 246 -14.67 7.86 -1.05
N ARG A 247 -15.26 7.47 -2.18
CA ARG A 247 -15.50 8.37 -3.32
C ARG A 247 -16.40 9.56 -2.98
N ALA A 248 -17.27 9.41 -1.98
CA ALA A 248 -18.12 10.49 -1.53
C ALA A 248 -17.33 11.60 -0.81
N THR A 249 -16.07 11.35 -0.38
CA THR A 249 -15.19 12.42 0.14
C THR A 249 -14.77 13.44 -0.91
N ALA A 250 -14.96 13.15 -2.20
CA ALA A 250 -14.79 14.12 -3.28
C ALA A 250 -15.89 15.21 -3.31
N ARG A 251 -16.99 15.03 -2.57
CA ARG A 251 -18.17 15.91 -2.61
C ARG A 251 -18.24 16.80 -1.37
N ALA A 252 -18.83 17.99 -1.53
CA ALA A 252 -19.14 18.86 -0.39
C ALA A 252 -20.07 18.13 0.60
N GLY A 253 -19.80 18.28 1.90
CA GLY A 253 -20.59 17.62 2.95
C GLY A 253 -20.14 16.20 3.33
N ALA A 254 -18.99 15.72 2.86
CA ALA A 254 -18.47 14.39 3.22
C ALA A 254 -18.33 14.15 4.73
N GLN A 255 -18.13 15.22 5.52
CA GLN A 255 -18.09 15.15 6.98
C GLN A 255 -19.43 14.72 7.61
N ALA A 256 -20.55 14.85 6.88
CA ALA A 256 -21.86 14.39 7.33
C ALA A 256 -22.10 12.89 7.08
N LEU A 257 -21.18 12.20 6.40
CA LEU A 257 -21.28 10.75 6.19
C LEU A 257 -21.13 10.02 7.52
N ALA A 258 -21.97 8.99 7.70
CA ALA A 258 -22.01 8.21 8.94
C ALA A 258 -20.64 7.62 9.30
N THR A 259 -20.26 7.73 10.57
CA THR A 259 -19.01 7.14 11.09
C THR A 259 -18.97 5.63 10.91
N VAL A 260 -20.10 4.95 11.09
CA VAL A 260 -20.24 3.52 10.81
C VAL A 260 -20.98 3.35 9.48
N PRO A 261 -20.33 2.82 8.43
CA PRO A 261 -20.99 2.58 7.16
C PRO A 261 -22.17 1.62 7.28
N HIS A 262 -23.22 1.87 6.49
CA HIS A 262 -24.44 1.07 6.47
C HIS A 262 -24.59 0.34 5.14
N PRO A 263 -24.81 -0.98 5.15
CA PRO A 263 -25.04 -1.72 3.93
C PRO A 263 -26.43 -1.43 3.36
N GLY A 264 -26.51 -1.40 2.02
CA GLY A 264 -27.76 -1.43 1.29
C GLY A 264 -28.43 -2.80 1.36
N LEU A 265 -29.63 -2.92 0.79
CA LEU A 265 -30.41 -4.17 0.80
C LEU A 265 -29.65 -5.33 0.14
N VAL A 266 -28.98 -5.05 -0.99
CA VAL A 266 -28.19 -6.05 -1.72
C VAL A 266 -27.01 -6.56 -0.88
N GLY A 267 -26.27 -5.67 -0.21
CA GLY A 267 -25.18 -6.04 0.68
C GLY A 267 -25.65 -6.92 1.84
N ARG A 268 -26.79 -6.57 2.46
CA ARG A 268 -27.41 -7.36 3.54
C ARG A 268 -27.81 -8.77 3.09
N LEU A 269 -28.46 -8.90 1.94
CA LEU A 269 -28.85 -10.20 1.37
C LEU A 269 -27.62 -11.05 1.03
N LYS A 270 -26.60 -10.45 0.41
CA LYS A 270 -25.35 -11.13 0.08
C LYS A 270 -24.63 -11.62 1.33
N ARG A 271 -24.61 -10.83 2.40
CA ARG A 271 -24.05 -11.23 3.71
C ARG A 271 -24.79 -12.42 4.29
N LEU A 272 -26.11 -12.42 4.28
CA LEU A 272 -26.92 -13.55 4.77
C LEU A 272 -26.60 -14.84 4.01
N LEU A 273 -26.55 -14.77 2.67
CA LEU A 273 -26.20 -15.90 1.81
C LEU A 273 -24.79 -16.43 2.13
N TYR A 274 -23.82 -15.56 2.39
CA TYR A 274 -22.47 -15.96 2.75
C TYR A 274 -22.36 -16.53 4.18
N ALA A 275 -23.14 -16.00 5.13
CA ALA A 275 -23.20 -16.50 6.49
C ALA A 275 -23.77 -17.93 6.54
N LEU A 276 -24.82 -18.21 5.75
CA LEU A 276 -25.37 -19.56 5.60
C LEU A 276 -24.36 -20.55 5.01
N ARG A 277 -23.43 -20.07 4.17
CA ARG A 277 -22.33 -20.86 3.59
C ARG A 277 -21.07 -20.90 4.47
N GLN A 278 -21.19 -20.56 5.77
CA GLN A 278 -20.11 -20.46 6.78
C GLN A 278 -19.01 -19.43 6.45
N TYR A 279 -18.19 -19.05 7.45
CA TYR A 279 -17.02 -18.19 7.20
C TYR A 279 -16.05 -18.90 6.21
N PRO A 280 -15.38 -18.19 5.29
CA PRO A 280 -14.44 -18.79 4.34
C PRO A 280 -13.14 -19.27 5.01
N THR A 281 -13.23 -20.19 5.98
CA THR A 281 -12.05 -20.77 6.66
C THR A 281 -11.18 -21.58 5.71
N GLY A 282 -11.68 -21.96 4.53
CA GLY A 282 -10.88 -22.59 3.49
C GLY A 282 -9.75 -21.69 2.98
N ASP A 283 -9.94 -20.37 3.02
CA ASP A 283 -8.87 -19.41 2.69
C ASP A 283 -7.86 -19.34 3.84
N LEU A 284 -8.31 -19.29 5.11
CA LEU A 284 -7.43 -19.36 6.28
C LEU A 284 -6.65 -20.68 6.41
N ARG A 285 -7.24 -21.81 5.99
CA ARG A 285 -6.59 -23.13 5.98
C ARG A 285 -5.70 -23.34 4.75
N GLY A 286 -5.98 -22.59 3.68
CA GLY A 286 -5.18 -22.56 2.46
C GLY A 286 -4.09 -21.49 2.47
N TRP A 287 -4.16 -20.57 3.43
CA TRP A 287 -3.09 -19.70 3.88
C TRP A 287 -1.93 -20.62 4.29
N GLU A 288 -0.73 -20.30 3.78
CA GLU A 288 0.53 -21.05 3.93
C GLU A 288 0.50 -21.97 5.18
N PRO A 289 0.30 -23.29 5.04
CA PRO A 289 0.09 -24.17 6.20
C PRO A 289 1.31 -24.21 7.14
N ASN A 290 2.43 -23.64 6.70
CA ASN A 290 3.68 -23.55 7.45
C ASN A 290 4.07 -22.11 7.81
N LEU A 291 3.12 -21.16 7.81
CA LEU A 291 3.37 -19.75 8.12
C LEU A 291 4.18 -19.54 9.42
N PRO A 292 3.91 -20.23 10.56
CA PRO A 292 4.74 -20.10 11.76
C PRO A 292 6.22 -20.45 11.54
N ALA A 293 6.53 -21.41 10.67
CA ALA A 293 7.92 -21.78 10.38
C ALA A 293 8.61 -20.85 9.34
N GLN A 294 7.83 -19.98 8.68
CA GLN A 294 8.34 -18.97 7.77
C GLN A 294 8.69 -17.67 8.48
N LEU A 295 8.01 -17.39 9.60
CA LEU A 295 8.27 -16.22 10.42
C LEU A 295 9.63 -16.34 11.11
N VAL A 296 10.40 -15.26 11.08
CA VAL A 296 11.65 -15.14 11.80
C VAL A 296 11.48 -14.02 12.81
N VAL A 297 11.40 -14.38 14.09
CA VAL A 297 11.38 -13.38 15.16
C VAL A 297 12.81 -12.87 15.31
N GLN A 298 13.12 -11.74 14.69
CA GLN A 298 14.37 -11.05 14.97
C GLN A 298 14.34 -10.55 16.42
N PRO A 299 15.41 -10.76 17.21
CA PRO A 299 15.49 -10.19 18.55
C PRO A 299 15.25 -8.68 18.47
N SER A 300 14.45 -8.13 19.38
CA SER A 300 14.33 -6.68 19.47
C SER A 300 15.71 -6.09 19.82
N ASP A 301 16.08 -4.99 19.16
CA ASP A 301 17.33 -4.25 19.46
C ASP A 301 17.42 -3.79 20.93
N GLU A 302 16.33 -3.90 21.70
CA GLU A 302 16.31 -3.69 23.16
C GLU A 302 17.12 -4.75 23.95
N ALA A 303 17.45 -5.90 23.35
CA ALA A 303 18.30 -6.91 23.98
C ALA A 303 19.81 -6.65 23.82
N ALA A 304 20.22 -5.69 22.98
CA ALA A 304 21.64 -5.36 22.73
C ALA A 304 22.16 -4.18 23.57
N GLY A 305 21.34 -3.65 24.49
CA GLY A 305 21.64 -2.50 25.34
C GLY A 305 21.56 -2.76 26.84
N ARG A 306 22.10 -3.90 27.33
CA ARG A 306 22.40 -4.13 28.76
C ARG A 306 23.81 -4.64 28.93
#